data_AF-A0A960YJC5-F1
#
_entry.id   AF-A0A960YJC5-F1
#
_cell.length_a   1.000
_cell.length_b   1.000
_cell.length_c   1.000
_cell.angle_alpha   90.00
_cell.angle_beta   90.00
_cell.angle_gamma   90.00
#
_symmetry.space_group_name_H-M   'P 1'
#
loop_
_entity.id
_entity.type
_entity.pdbx_description
1 polymer ?
#
loop_
_entity_poly.entity_id
_entity_poly.type
_entity_poly.pdbx_seq_one_letter_code
_entity_poly.pdbx_strand_id
1 'polypeptide(L)'
;MPRYLSFVVLGFFLFYPWPEIPAFSSTGPETHFSITRDSLKQFARDRDIAVDPLCGDMLRQFAVISDSEDNAEDFTLHCDNDRITDCAYRLDELKHQSVHATNRFSSLRRMGMALHLIQDFYSHSNWVESAGFTMFLAPLEAFTWLPIPANIQTGFYPEYVSHPDVQKACFLFPVEQWGLRFEGATHGCMNKDSERQFRGITVVPGSPGITYHRLAAEYAKLHSVQFLHEMARANPWFKSCFLPPYFGGAECSGGILNK
;
A
#
# COMPACT_ATOMS: atom_id res chain seq x y z
N MET A 1 37.07 -33.97 5.51
CA MET A 1 36.92 -32.50 5.51
C MET A 1 35.67 -32.13 4.73
N PRO A 2 34.49 -32.04 5.38
CA PRO A 2 33.57 -30.95 5.07
C PRO A 2 32.73 -30.59 6.31
N ARG A 3 33.24 -29.71 7.19
CA ARG A 3 32.47 -29.15 8.31
C ARG A 3 32.58 -27.63 8.44
N TYR A 4 33.39 -27.00 7.59
CA TYR A 4 33.68 -25.57 7.66
C TYR A 4 32.98 -24.74 6.59
N LEU A 5 32.35 -25.34 5.56
CA LEU A 5 31.59 -24.58 4.56
C LEU A 5 30.24 -24.08 5.07
N SER A 6 29.60 -24.80 6.01
CA SER A 6 28.27 -24.43 6.52
C SER A 6 28.28 -23.21 7.45
N PHE A 7 29.43 -22.85 8.03
CA PHE A 7 29.55 -21.68 8.90
C PHE A 7 29.84 -20.38 8.15
N VAL A 8 30.36 -20.45 6.92
CA VAL A 8 30.69 -19.24 6.14
C VAL A 8 29.44 -18.63 5.49
N VAL A 9 28.42 -19.43 5.21
CA VAL A 9 27.14 -18.93 4.63
C VAL A 9 26.25 -18.28 5.70
N LEU A 10 26.33 -18.71 6.97
CA LEU A 10 25.55 -18.10 8.07
C LEU A 10 26.11 -16.76 8.55
N GLY A 11 27.42 -16.54 8.45
CA GLY A 11 28.04 -15.28 8.84
C GLY A 11 27.67 -14.09 7.96
N PHE A 12 27.31 -14.35 6.69
CA PHE A 12 26.95 -13.29 5.73
C PHE A 12 25.55 -12.68 5.97
N PHE A 13 24.63 -13.42 6.60
CA PHE A 13 23.26 -12.94 6.89
C PHE A 13 23.15 -12.10 8.15
N LEU A 14 24.10 -12.19 9.09
CA LEU A 14 24.02 -11.51 10.38
C LEU A 14 24.71 -10.13 10.42
N PHE A 15 25.54 -9.82 9.42
CA PHE A 15 26.37 -8.61 9.40
C PHE A 15 26.18 -7.71 8.18
N TYR A 16 25.28 -8.05 7.26
CA TYR A 16 24.86 -7.11 6.24
C TYR A 16 23.87 -6.12 6.87
N PRO A 17 24.07 -4.79 6.73
CA PRO A 17 22.96 -3.87 6.97
C PRO A 17 21.82 -4.34 6.09
N TRP A 18 20.69 -4.65 6.71
CA TRP A 18 19.48 -4.98 5.99
C TRP A 18 19.23 -3.80 5.04
N PRO A 19 19.09 -4.04 3.73
CA PRO A 19 18.75 -2.96 2.81
C PRO A 19 17.49 -2.32 3.36
N GLU A 20 17.49 -0.98 3.42
CA GLU A 20 16.27 -0.21 3.68
C GLU A 20 15.14 -0.82 2.85
N ILE A 21 14.12 -1.33 3.54
CA ILE A 21 13.01 -2.02 2.91
C ILE A 21 12.16 -0.91 2.31
N PRO A 22 12.19 -0.69 0.99
CA PRO A 22 11.46 0.42 0.44
C PRO A 22 9.98 0.01 0.32
N ALA A 23 9.12 0.73 1.06
CA ALA A 23 7.69 0.94 0.80
C ALA A 23 7.41 1.06 -0.70
N PHE A 24 6.26 0.64 -1.25
CA PHE A 24 5.98 0.46 -2.71
C PHE A 24 6.91 1.29 -3.61
N SER A 25 8.10 0.73 -3.89
CA SER A 25 9.29 1.56 -4.13
C SER A 25 9.14 2.39 -5.40
N SER A 26 9.97 3.41 -5.58
CA SER A 26 10.04 4.12 -6.86
C SER A 26 10.45 3.24 -8.06
N THR A 27 10.76 1.96 -7.83
CA THR A 27 11.22 0.99 -8.83
C THR A 27 10.32 -0.25 -8.91
N GLY A 28 9.79 -0.55 -10.09
CA GLY A 28 8.90 -1.69 -10.33
C GLY A 28 7.67 -1.28 -11.15
N PRO A 29 6.82 -2.26 -11.57
CA PRO A 29 5.58 -1.95 -12.28
C PRO A 29 4.52 -1.33 -11.37
N GLU A 30 4.48 -1.74 -10.10
CA GLU A 30 3.51 -1.28 -9.11
C GLU A 30 4.25 -0.53 -7.99
N THR A 31 3.97 0.76 -7.89
CA THR A 31 4.58 1.71 -6.96
C THR A 31 3.49 2.61 -6.40
N HIS A 32 3.74 3.34 -5.31
CA HIS A 32 2.76 4.33 -4.84
C HIS A 32 2.31 5.29 -5.94
N PHE A 33 3.28 5.66 -6.79
CA PHE A 33 3.05 6.51 -7.94
C PHE A 33 2.19 5.86 -9.02
N SER A 34 2.49 4.62 -9.43
CA SER A 34 1.74 3.94 -10.51
C SER A 34 0.36 3.50 -10.05
N ILE A 35 0.21 3.00 -8.83
CA ILE A 35 -1.08 2.67 -8.23
C ILE A 35 -1.96 3.90 -8.15
N THR A 36 -1.45 5.02 -7.63
CA THR A 36 -2.22 6.27 -7.55
C THR A 36 -2.57 6.81 -8.94
N ARG A 37 -1.61 6.77 -9.89
CA ARG A 37 -1.87 7.13 -11.28
C ARG A 37 -3.01 6.30 -11.85
N ASP A 38 -2.91 4.98 -11.78
CA ASP A 38 -3.85 4.07 -12.45
C ASP A 38 -5.23 4.10 -11.77
N SER A 39 -5.28 4.35 -10.47
CA SER A 39 -6.53 4.60 -9.73
C SER A 39 -7.20 5.89 -10.17
N LEU A 40 -6.45 7.00 -10.32
CA LEU A 40 -6.96 8.23 -10.94
C LEU A 40 -7.42 7.98 -12.37
N LYS A 41 -6.72 7.09 -13.09
CA LYS A 41 -7.12 6.69 -14.45
C LYS A 41 -8.48 6.05 -14.51
N GLN A 42 -8.70 5.08 -13.64
CA GLN A 42 -9.97 4.40 -13.57
C GLN A 42 -11.09 5.31 -13.06
N PHE A 43 -10.85 6.05 -11.97
CA PHE A 43 -11.81 7.02 -11.42
C PHE A 43 -12.32 8.01 -12.48
N ALA A 44 -11.42 8.57 -13.29
CA ALA A 44 -11.79 9.56 -14.30
C ALA A 44 -12.60 8.94 -15.45
N ARG A 45 -12.25 7.71 -15.90
CA ARG A 45 -13.04 6.94 -16.87
C ARG A 45 -14.44 6.63 -16.34
N ASP A 46 -14.54 6.18 -15.09
CA ASP A 46 -15.82 5.82 -14.44
C ASP A 46 -16.78 7.01 -14.32
N ARG A 47 -16.25 8.24 -14.41
CA ARG A 47 -16.99 9.50 -14.26
C ARG A 47 -17.14 10.28 -15.56
N ASP A 48 -16.54 9.83 -16.66
CA ASP A 48 -16.45 10.55 -17.93
C ASP A 48 -15.91 11.99 -17.78
N ILE A 49 -14.81 12.13 -17.03
CA ILE A 49 -14.14 13.42 -16.79
C ILE A 49 -12.64 13.30 -17.06
N ALA A 50 -11.96 14.45 -17.12
CA ALA A 50 -10.52 14.52 -16.91
C ALA A 50 -10.21 15.09 -15.51
N VAL A 51 -9.04 14.72 -14.98
CA VAL A 51 -8.50 15.32 -13.74
C VAL A 51 -7.38 16.27 -14.15
N ASP A 52 -7.41 17.49 -13.62
CA ASP A 52 -6.36 18.50 -13.80
C ASP A 52 -4.98 17.86 -13.51
N PRO A 53 -4.02 17.92 -14.46
CA PRO A 53 -2.73 17.28 -14.31
C PRO A 53 -1.97 17.70 -13.06
N LEU A 54 -2.06 18.97 -12.64
CA LEU A 54 -1.41 19.42 -11.41
C LEU A 54 -2.04 18.78 -10.18
N CYS A 55 -3.37 18.64 -10.15
CA CYS A 55 -4.03 17.93 -9.05
C CYS A 55 -3.65 16.44 -9.04
N GLY A 56 -3.62 15.79 -10.20
CA GLY A 56 -3.18 14.41 -10.32
C GLY A 56 -1.73 14.21 -9.85
N ASP A 57 -0.83 15.11 -10.25
CA ASP A 57 0.58 15.12 -9.84
C ASP A 57 0.71 15.28 -8.33
N MET A 58 -0.04 16.21 -7.73
CA MET A 58 -0.01 16.42 -6.28
C MET A 58 -0.43 15.17 -5.51
N LEU A 59 -1.53 14.52 -5.90
CA LEU A 59 -1.99 13.29 -5.24
C LEU A 59 -0.92 12.19 -5.31
N ARG A 60 -0.30 12.01 -6.49
CA ARG A 60 0.79 11.03 -6.67
C ARG A 60 2.02 11.37 -5.84
N GLN A 61 2.44 12.63 -5.85
CA GLN A 61 3.60 13.10 -5.09
C GLN A 61 3.41 12.87 -3.59
N PHE A 62 2.24 13.23 -3.06
CA PHE A 62 1.97 13.06 -1.62
C PHE A 62 1.74 11.61 -1.22
N ALA A 63 1.30 10.74 -2.13
CA ALA A 63 1.32 9.31 -1.88
C ALA A 63 2.77 8.80 -1.73
N VAL A 64 3.70 9.24 -2.60
CA VAL A 64 5.11 8.81 -2.55
C VAL A 64 5.89 9.44 -1.38
N ILE A 65 5.71 10.73 -1.10
CA ILE A 65 6.47 11.45 -0.04
C ILE A 65 6.05 10.99 1.35
N SER A 66 4.94 10.26 1.48
CA SER A 66 4.53 9.65 2.75
C SER A 66 5.56 8.63 3.27
N ASP A 67 6.45 8.12 2.42
CA ASP A 67 7.60 7.27 2.81
C ASP A 67 8.89 8.03 3.15
N SER A 68 8.88 9.36 3.09
CA SER A 68 10.09 10.15 3.39
C SER A 68 10.45 10.12 4.87
N GLU A 69 11.72 10.41 5.21
CA GLU A 69 12.28 10.34 6.57
C GLU A 69 11.39 11.00 7.66
N ASP A 70 10.70 12.10 7.34
CA ASP A 70 9.81 12.79 8.29
C ASP A 70 8.58 11.95 8.71
N ASN A 71 8.17 10.96 7.92
CA ASN A 71 7.00 10.12 8.17
C ASN A 71 7.32 8.61 8.16
N ALA A 72 8.53 8.19 7.81
CA ALA A 72 8.92 6.78 7.68
C ALA A 72 8.74 5.97 8.98
N GLU A 73 8.73 6.63 10.14
CA GLU A 73 8.49 6.00 11.45
C GLU A 73 7.01 6.10 11.91
N ASP A 74 6.13 6.74 11.13
CA ASP A 74 4.69 6.84 11.42
C ASP A 74 3.99 5.52 11.12
N PHE A 75 4.05 4.59 12.07
CA PHE A 75 3.39 3.28 11.97
C PHE A 75 1.88 3.37 11.68
N THR A 76 1.22 4.49 11.96
CA THR A 76 -0.20 4.67 11.62
C THR A 76 -0.42 4.97 10.15
N LEU A 77 0.55 5.63 9.50
CA LEU A 77 0.52 5.94 8.07
C LEU A 77 0.86 4.71 7.22
N HIS A 78 1.72 3.82 7.74
CA HIS A 78 2.17 2.58 7.09
C HIS A 78 1.39 1.32 7.52
N CYS A 79 0.37 1.49 8.37
CA CYS A 79 -0.46 0.40 8.92
C CYS A 79 0.33 -0.75 9.58
N ASP A 80 1.41 -0.42 10.28
CA ASP A 80 2.30 -1.39 10.92
C ASP A 80 1.87 -1.77 12.34
N ASN A 81 2.61 -2.70 12.93
CA ASN A 81 2.59 -3.10 14.34
C ASN A 81 1.31 -3.77 14.82
N ASP A 82 0.55 -4.39 13.91
CA ASP A 82 -0.74 -5.01 14.21
C ASP A 82 -1.75 -3.99 14.81
N ARG A 83 -1.57 -2.71 14.49
CA ARG A 83 -2.38 -1.57 14.97
C ARG A 83 -3.37 -1.12 13.90
N ILE A 84 -4.07 -2.07 13.27
CA ILE A 84 -5.00 -1.79 12.16
C ILE A 84 -6.08 -0.78 12.55
N THR A 85 -6.59 -0.82 13.78
CA THR A 85 -7.57 0.19 14.26
C THR A 85 -6.99 1.60 14.25
N ASP A 86 -5.71 1.78 14.59
CA ASP A 86 -5.08 3.10 14.58
C ASP A 86 -4.83 3.62 13.16
N CYS A 87 -4.46 2.72 12.25
CA CYS A 87 -4.38 3.05 10.81
C CYS A 87 -5.76 3.40 10.23
N ALA A 88 -6.82 2.72 10.65
CA ALA A 88 -8.20 3.07 10.28
C ALA A 88 -8.62 4.45 10.81
N TYR A 89 -8.28 4.77 12.07
CA TYR A 89 -8.50 6.12 12.63
C TYR A 89 -7.71 7.19 11.88
N ARG A 90 -6.46 6.89 11.53
CA ARG A 90 -5.62 7.79 10.73
C ARG A 90 -6.20 8.04 9.34
N LEU A 91 -6.74 7.02 8.69
CA LEU A 91 -7.44 7.18 7.40
C LEU A 91 -8.66 8.08 7.53
N ASP A 92 -9.50 7.86 8.55
CA ASP A 92 -10.67 8.71 8.81
C ASP A 92 -10.27 10.17 9.11
N GLU A 93 -9.20 10.37 9.90
CA GLU A 93 -8.66 11.69 10.18
C GLU A 93 -8.16 12.38 8.90
N LEU A 94 -7.37 11.71 8.06
CA LEU A 94 -6.87 12.27 6.80
C LEU A 94 -8.02 12.62 5.85
N LYS A 95 -9.06 11.78 5.78
CA LYS A 95 -10.30 12.05 5.05
C LYS A 95 -10.96 13.33 5.54
N HIS A 96 -11.25 13.41 6.84
CA HIS A 96 -11.88 14.57 7.46
C HIS A 96 -11.06 15.85 7.22
N GLN A 97 -9.76 15.82 7.52
CA GLN A 97 -8.86 16.96 7.34
C GLN A 97 -8.77 17.41 5.88
N SER A 98 -8.84 16.48 4.92
CA SER A 98 -8.82 16.85 3.50
C SER A 98 -10.07 17.63 3.08
N VAL A 99 -11.26 17.22 3.55
CA VAL A 99 -12.53 17.89 3.25
C VAL A 99 -12.58 19.29 3.88
N HIS A 100 -12.05 19.43 5.09
CA HIS A 100 -12.06 20.67 5.88
C HIS A 100 -10.80 21.52 5.71
N ALA A 101 -9.93 21.18 4.76
CA ALA A 101 -8.72 21.95 4.50
C ALA A 101 -9.05 23.39 4.07
N THR A 102 -8.22 24.35 4.50
CA THR A 102 -8.38 25.77 4.17
C THR A 102 -8.01 26.12 2.73
N ASN A 103 -7.29 25.23 2.04
CA ASN A 103 -6.84 25.43 0.68
C ASN A 103 -6.66 24.09 -0.06
N ARG A 104 -6.62 24.17 -1.40
CA ARG A 104 -6.47 23.00 -2.29
C ARG A 104 -5.21 22.20 -2.01
N PHE A 105 -4.09 22.84 -1.71
CA PHE A 105 -2.82 22.14 -1.49
C PHE A 105 -2.88 21.24 -0.25
N SER A 106 -3.33 21.79 0.89
CA SER A 106 -3.51 21.02 2.12
C SER A 106 -4.52 19.89 1.93
N SER A 107 -5.60 20.13 1.19
CA SER A 107 -6.59 19.09 0.86
C SER A 107 -5.96 17.92 0.10
N LEU A 108 -5.32 18.21 -1.03
CA LEU A 108 -4.74 17.17 -1.90
C LEU A 108 -3.56 16.47 -1.22
N ARG A 109 -2.81 17.16 -0.34
CA ARG A 109 -1.80 16.53 0.50
C ARG A 109 -2.40 15.44 1.38
N ARG A 110 -3.47 15.75 2.12
CA ARG A 110 -4.13 14.77 3.00
C ARG A 110 -4.76 13.62 2.22
N MET A 111 -5.31 13.88 1.04
CA MET A 111 -5.79 12.82 0.15
C MET A 111 -4.66 11.92 -0.37
N GLY A 112 -3.51 12.47 -0.76
CA GLY A 112 -2.36 11.67 -1.19
C GLY A 112 -1.82 10.79 -0.07
N MET A 113 -1.73 11.31 1.16
CA MET A 113 -1.37 10.52 2.34
C MET A 113 -2.38 9.40 2.63
N ALA A 114 -3.68 9.65 2.47
CA ALA A 114 -4.71 8.64 2.65
C ALA A 114 -4.61 7.52 1.60
N LEU A 115 -4.30 7.87 0.34
CA LEU A 115 -4.07 6.90 -0.73
C LEU A 115 -2.85 6.01 -0.44
N HIS A 116 -1.77 6.60 0.07
CA HIS A 116 -0.60 5.85 0.52
C HIS A 116 -0.96 4.86 1.63
N LEU A 117 -1.66 5.30 2.68
CA LEU A 117 -2.09 4.43 3.79
C LEU A 117 -2.94 3.25 3.31
N ILE A 118 -3.88 3.49 2.38
CA ILE A 118 -4.67 2.42 1.77
C ILE A 118 -3.76 1.41 1.06
N GLN A 119 -2.74 1.88 0.35
CA GLN A 119 -1.79 1.03 -0.38
C GLN A 119 -0.98 0.18 0.61
N ASP A 120 -0.41 0.80 1.64
CA ASP A 120 0.40 0.14 2.67
C ASP A 120 -0.40 -0.89 3.48
N PHE A 121 -1.68 -0.64 3.73
CA PHE A 121 -2.53 -1.66 4.35
C PHE A 121 -2.51 -2.97 3.56
N TYR A 122 -2.61 -2.93 2.23
CA TYR A 122 -2.62 -4.15 1.42
C TYR A 122 -1.23 -4.75 1.21
N SER A 123 -0.14 -3.97 1.31
CA SER A 123 1.21 -4.52 1.24
C SER A 123 1.72 -5.07 2.58
N HIS A 124 1.30 -4.51 3.70
CA HIS A 124 1.82 -4.84 5.04
C HIS A 124 0.87 -5.71 5.88
N SER A 125 -0.37 -5.94 5.45
CA SER A 125 -1.28 -6.90 6.09
C SER A 125 -1.29 -8.26 5.39
N ASN A 126 -1.90 -9.27 6.02
CA ASN A 126 -2.23 -10.53 5.35
C ASN A 126 -3.60 -10.55 4.64
N TRP A 127 -4.18 -9.37 4.37
CA TRP A 127 -5.54 -9.29 3.81
C TRP A 127 -5.64 -9.98 2.45
N VAL A 128 -4.71 -9.72 1.53
CA VAL A 128 -4.78 -10.27 0.17
C VAL A 128 -4.53 -11.77 0.13
N GLU A 129 -3.76 -12.29 1.08
CA GLU A 129 -3.55 -13.72 1.29
C GLU A 129 -4.82 -14.39 1.84
N SER A 130 -5.56 -13.70 2.73
CA SER A 130 -6.84 -14.18 3.24
C SER A 130 -7.97 -14.11 2.22
N ALA A 131 -8.01 -13.07 1.39
CA ALA A 131 -9.08 -12.82 0.44
C ALA A 131 -8.84 -13.46 -0.94
N GLY A 132 -7.58 -13.74 -1.30
CA GLY A 132 -7.20 -14.33 -2.58
C GLY A 132 -7.72 -13.53 -3.77
N PHE A 133 -8.30 -14.20 -4.76
CA PHE A 133 -8.86 -13.58 -5.97
C PHE A 133 -10.34 -13.16 -5.85
N THR A 134 -10.91 -13.16 -4.64
CA THR A 134 -12.29 -12.69 -4.44
C THR A 134 -12.44 -11.19 -4.72
N MET A 135 -11.34 -10.45 -4.62
CA MET A 135 -11.31 -8.97 -4.69
C MET A 135 -12.25 -8.32 -3.66
N PHE A 136 -12.46 -9.00 -2.53
CA PHE A 136 -13.24 -8.45 -1.42
C PHE A 136 -12.38 -7.45 -0.65
N LEU A 137 -12.62 -6.16 -0.90
CA LEU A 137 -11.87 -5.07 -0.27
C LEU A 137 -12.02 -5.10 1.25
N ALA A 138 -10.94 -4.76 1.93
CA ALA A 138 -10.96 -4.57 3.37
C ALA A 138 -11.91 -3.43 3.74
N PRO A 139 -12.78 -3.61 4.75
CA PRO A 139 -13.58 -2.52 5.28
C PRO A 139 -12.72 -1.64 6.20
N LEU A 140 -11.58 -1.16 5.69
CA LEU A 140 -10.54 -0.48 6.45
C LEU A 140 -11.10 0.71 7.23
N GLU A 141 -11.91 1.54 6.58
CA GLU A 141 -12.58 2.68 7.19
C GLU A 141 -13.50 2.28 8.35
N ALA A 142 -14.10 1.08 8.27
CA ALA A 142 -15.01 0.58 9.29
C ALA A 142 -14.30 -0.03 10.50
N PHE A 143 -13.00 -0.35 10.42
CA PHE A 143 -12.23 -0.86 11.58
C PHE A 143 -12.02 0.19 12.68
N THR A 144 -12.47 1.43 12.48
CA THR A 144 -12.63 2.42 13.54
C THR A 144 -13.68 2.02 14.58
N TRP A 145 -14.69 1.23 14.20
CA TRP A 145 -15.79 0.81 15.09
C TRP A 145 -16.17 -0.66 14.98
N LEU A 146 -15.73 -1.37 13.93
CA LEU A 146 -15.86 -2.82 13.79
C LEU A 146 -14.63 -3.53 14.35
N PRO A 147 -14.82 -4.70 15.00
CA PRO A 147 -13.69 -5.53 15.38
C PRO A 147 -12.97 -6.07 14.13
N ILE A 148 -11.64 -6.07 14.17
CA ILE A 148 -10.80 -6.66 13.14
C ILE A 148 -10.98 -8.19 13.19
N PRO A 149 -11.15 -8.88 12.04
CA PRO A 149 -11.21 -10.34 12.03
C PRO A 149 -9.96 -10.95 12.64
N ALA A 150 -10.11 -11.97 13.50
CA ALA A 150 -9.03 -12.50 14.31
C ALA A 150 -7.84 -13.08 13.53
N ASN A 151 -8.03 -13.41 12.25
CA ASN A 151 -6.98 -13.91 11.37
C ASN A 151 -6.19 -12.81 10.67
N ILE A 152 -6.65 -11.55 10.72
CA ILE A 152 -5.98 -10.43 10.05
C ILE A 152 -4.92 -9.83 10.98
N GLN A 153 -3.75 -9.52 10.42
CA GLN A 153 -2.64 -8.90 11.11
C GLN A 153 -1.79 -8.05 10.16
N THR A 154 -1.01 -7.12 10.69
CA THR A 154 0.03 -6.39 9.95
C THR A 154 1.43 -6.66 10.51
N GLY A 155 2.45 -6.33 9.73
CA GLY A 155 3.84 -6.55 10.11
C GLY A 155 4.34 -5.63 11.22
N PHE A 156 5.19 -6.14 12.12
CA PHE A 156 5.83 -5.34 13.19
C PHE A 156 7.07 -4.58 12.69
N TYR A 157 7.14 -3.28 12.98
CA TYR A 157 8.22 -2.33 12.64
C TYR A 157 8.66 -1.51 13.88
N PRO A 158 9.97 -1.26 14.09
CA PRO A 158 11.09 -1.79 13.30
C PRO A 158 11.30 -3.29 13.57
N GLU A 159 11.90 -4.00 12.61
CA GLU A 159 12.00 -5.47 12.64
C GLU A 159 12.70 -6.04 13.88
N TYR A 160 13.60 -5.25 14.50
CA TYR A 160 14.38 -5.62 15.69
C TYR A 160 13.55 -5.78 16.97
N VAL A 161 12.26 -5.43 16.96
CA VAL A 161 11.35 -5.70 18.09
C VAL A 161 11.13 -7.23 18.27
N SER A 162 11.40 -8.03 17.24
CA SER A 162 11.28 -9.49 17.28
C SER A 162 12.65 -10.19 17.35
N HIS A 163 12.78 -11.18 18.25
CA HIS A 163 13.98 -12.03 18.35
C HIS A 163 14.32 -12.67 16.99
N PRO A 164 15.59 -12.84 16.59
CA PRO A 164 15.95 -13.36 15.26
C PRO A 164 15.27 -14.69 14.87
N ASP A 165 15.06 -15.58 15.84
CA ASP A 165 14.35 -16.85 15.63
C ASP A 165 12.88 -16.65 15.24
N VAL A 166 12.24 -15.61 15.78
CA VAL A 166 10.86 -15.22 15.49
C VAL A 166 10.75 -14.65 14.08
N GLN A 167 11.71 -13.81 13.66
CA GLN A 167 11.78 -13.30 12.29
C GLN A 167 11.97 -14.45 11.29
N LYS A 168 12.89 -15.37 11.59
CA LYS A 168 13.13 -16.57 10.77
C LYS A 168 11.88 -17.45 10.66
N ALA A 169 11.12 -17.62 11.74
CA ALA A 169 9.88 -18.38 11.72
C ALA A 169 8.86 -17.79 10.73
N CYS A 170 8.79 -16.46 10.63
CA CYS A 170 7.93 -15.78 9.66
C CYS A 170 8.26 -16.14 8.21
N PHE A 171 9.54 -16.04 7.83
CA PHE A 171 10.00 -16.38 6.47
C PHE A 171 9.85 -17.86 6.12
N LEU A 172 9.76 -18.74 7.13
CA LEU A 172 9.56 -20.18 6.95
C LEU A 172 8.09 -20.60 7.08
N PHE A 173 7.18 -19.67 7.37
CA PHE A 173 5.77 -19.98 7.55
C PHE A 173 5.14 -20.43 6.21
N PRO A 174 4.35 -21.52 6.17
CA PRO A 174 3.84 -22.08 4.91
C PRO A 174 3.00 -21.08 4.10
N VAL A 175 3.28 -20.98 2.80
CA VAL A 175 2.62 -20.01 1.90
C VAL A 175 1.11 -20.19 1.87
N GLU A 176 0.64 -21.43 1.94
CA GLU A 176 -0.78 -21.79 1.94
C GLU A 176 -1.51 -21.30 3.19
N GLN A 177 -0.77 -20.95 4.23
CA GLN A 177 -1.29 -20.49 5.52
C GLN A 177 -1.13 -18.99 5.72
N TRP A 178 -0.58 -18.25 4.76
CA TRP A 178 -0.27 -16.83 4.91
C TRP A 178 -1.48 -15.93 5.17
N GLY A 179 -2.70 -16.36 4.86
CA GLY A 179 -3.95 -15.67 5.23
C GLY A 179 -4.38 -15.88 6.69
N LEU A 180 -3.61 -16.64 7.48
CA LEU A 180 -3.82 -16.82 8.91
C LEU A 180 -2.95 -15.85 9.71
N ARG A 181 -3.36 -15.64 10.96
CA ARG A 181 -2.56 -14.95 11.97
C ARG A 181 -1.47 -15.89 12.50
N PHE A 182 -0.27 -15.38 12.72
CA PHE A 182 0.84 -16.17 13.24
C PHE A 182 1.83 -15.29 14.02
N GLU A 183 2.53 -15.89 14.98
CA GLU A 183 3.51 -15.18 15.81
C GLU A 183 4.74 -14.76 14.98
N GLY A 184 5.23 -13.54 15.23
CA GLY A 184 6.46 -13.07 14.61
C GLY A 184 6.33 -12.49 13.21
N ALA A 185 5.14 -12.07 12.82
CA ALA A 185 4.89 -11.36 11.58
C ALA A 185 5.66 -10.03 11.52
N THR A 186 6.92 -10.05 11.14
CA THR A 186 7.71 -8.82 10.97
C THR A 186 7.27 -8.05 9.73
N HIS A 187 7.55 -6.74 9.72
CA HIS A 187 7.31 -5.88 8.58
C HIS A 187 7.86 -6.50 7.28
N GLY A 188 9.17 -6.74 7.14
CA GLY A 188 9.76 -7.25 5.90
C GLY A 188 9.31 -8.65 5.49
N CYS A 189 8.82 -9.48 6.42
CA CYS A 189 8.23 -10.77 6.09
C CYS A 189 6.79 -10.63 5.56
N MET A 190 6.03 -9.66 6.07
CA MET A 190 4.67 -9.35 5.62
C MET A 190 4.65 -8.49 4.35
N ASN A 191 5.77 -7.82 4.07
CA ASN A 191 5.90 -6.80 3.04
C ASN A 191 5.75 -7.35 1.60
N LYS A 192 4.92 -6.67 0.81
CA LYS A 192 4.62 -6.93 -0.62
C LYS A 192 4.83 -5.71 -1.52
N ASP A 193 5.61 -4.73 -1.08
CA ASP A 193 5.88 -3.46 -1.78
C ASP A 193 6.63 -3.64 -3.11
N SER A 194 7.34 -4.74 -3.28
CA SER A 194 8.10 -5.03 -4.50
C SER A 194 8.14 -6.51 -4.84
N GLU A 195 8.32 -6.81 -6.13
CA GLU A 195 8.65 -8.16 -6.60
C GLU A 195 10.07 -8.61 -6.18
N ARG A 196 10.79 -7.84 -5.36
CA ARG A 196 12.12 -8.21 -4.82
C ARG A 196 12.07 -8.72 -3.39
N GLN A 197 10.98 -8.45 -2.67
CA GLN A 197 10.78 -8.96 -1.32
C GLN A 197 10.28 -10.41 -1.37
N PHE A 198 10.61 -11.16 -0.33
CA PHE A 198 10.30 -12.59 -0.24
C PHE A 198 8.80 -12.87 -0.43
N ARG A 199 7.93 -12.15 0.30
CA ARG A 199 6.49 -12.33 0.18
C ARG A 199 5.96 -11.72 -1.12
N GLY A 200 6.43 -10.52 -1.49
CA GLY A 200 6.07 -9.86 -2.74
C GLY A 200 6.35 -10.65 -4.03
N ILE A 201 7.49 -11.33 -4.14
CA ILE A 201 7.85 -12.16 -5.32
C ILE A 201 7.10 -13.49 -5.38
N THR A 202 6.57 -13.96 -4.25
CA THR A 202 5.94 -15.27 -4.17
C THR A 202 4.66 -15.31 -5.00
N VAL A 203 4.52 -16.34 -5.82
CA VAL A 203 3.35 -16.58 -6.67
C VAL A 203 2.18 -17.01 -5.79
N VAL A 204 1.01 -16.41 -6.04
CA VAL A 204 -0.21 -16.76 -5.31
C VAL A 204 -0.59 -18.21 -5.65
N PRO A 205 -0.77 -19.10 -4.65
CA PRO A 205 -1.15 -20.48 -4.88
C PRO A 205 -2.41 -20.60 -5.78
N GLY A 206 -2.33 -21.45 -6.79
CA GLY A 206 -3.43 -21.68 -7.74
C GLY A 206 -3.56 -20.65 -8.87
N SER A 207 -2.67 -19.65 -8.95
CA SER A 207 -2.71 -18.63 -10.00
C SER A 207 -1.41 -18.54 -10.80
N PRO A 208 -1.40 -18.96 -12.08
CA PRO A 208 -0.20 -18.89 -12.91
C PRO A 208 0.28 -17.45 -13.10
N GLY A 209 1.46 -17.13 -12.57
CA GLY A 209 2.20 -15.90 -12.88
C GLY A 209 1.74 -14.62 -12.17
N ILE A 210 0.82 -14.70 -11.20
CA ILE A 210 0.44 -13.56 -10.37
C ILE A 210 1.15 -13.67 -9.03
N THR A 211 1.96 -12.67 -8.70
CA THR A 211 2.66 -12.57 -7.42
C THR A 211 1.82 -11.84 -6.38
N TYR A 212 2.13 -12.00 -5.10
CA TYR A 212 1.45 -11.26 -4.04
C TYR A 212 1.67 -9.76 -4.12
N HIS A 213 2.81 -9.29 -4.64
CA HIS A 213 3.03 -7.87 -4.95
C HIS A 213 1.98 -7.33 -5.92
N ARG A 214 1.74 -8.04 -7.03
CA ARG A 214 0.72 -7.65 -8.02
C ARG A 214 -0.68 -7.74 -7.45
N LEU A 215 -0.98 -8.80 -6.69
CA LEU A 215 -2.29 -8.95 -6.07
C LEU A 215 -2.56 -7.80 -5.08
N ALA A 216 -1.61 -7.48 -4.20
CA ALA A 216 -1.69 -6.33 -3.29
C ALA A 216 -1.94 -5.02 -4.04
N ALA A 217 -1.19 -4.78 -5.12
CA ALA A 217 -1.38 -3.60 -5.95
C ALA A 217 -2.79 -3.51 -6.56
N GLU A 218 -3.37 -4.62 -7.03
CA GLU A 218 -4.73 -4.63 -7.58
C GLU A 218 -5.80 -4.31 -6.52
N TYR A 219 -5.70 -4.89 -5.31
CA TYR A 219 -6.58 -4.52 -4.19
C TYR A 219 -6.43 -3.04 -3.83
N ALA A 220 -5.19 -2.56 -3.75
CA ALA A 220 -4.88 -1.17 -3.43
C ALA A 220 -5.43 -0.20 -4.49
N LYS A 221 -5.35 -0.53 -5.79
CA LYS A 221 -5.95 0.24 -6.88
C LYS A 221 -7.47 0.32 -6.73
N LEU A 222 -8.14 -0.82 -6.52
CA LEU A 222 -9.60 -0.89 -6.39
C LEU A 222 -10.09 -0.07 -5.19
N HIS A 223 -9.46 -0.20 -4.03
CA HIS A 223 -9.80 0.59 -2.84
C HIS A 223 -9.49 2.08 -3.05
N SER A 224 -8.36 2.40 -3.67
CA SER A 224 -8.01 3.79 -4.03
C SER A 224 -9.06 4.42 -4.95
N VAL A 225 -9.62 3.68 -5.92
CA VAL A 225 -10.72 4.16 -6.78
C VAL A 225 -12.00 4.41 -5.94
N GLN A 226 -12.35 3.50 -5.04
CA GLN A 226 -13.49 3.68 -4.13
C GLN A 226 -13.32 4.95 -3.28
N PHE A 227 -12.13 5.15 -2.71
CA PHE A 227 -11.76 6.34 -1.96
C PHE A 227 -11.91 7.60 -2.81
N LEU A 228 -11.36 7.62 -4.03
CA LEU A 228 -11.47 8.76 -4.94
C LEU A 228 -12.94 9.09 -5.28
N HIS A 229 -13.79 8.08 -5.46
CA HIS A 229 -15.22 8.29 -5.66
C HIS A 229 -15.92 8.91 -4.45
N GLU A 230 -15.58 8.49 -3.23
CA GLU A 230 -16.07 9.09 -2.00
C GLU A 230 -15.63 10.56 -1.90
N MET A 231 -14.34 10.81 -2.08
CA MET A 231 -13.76 12.15 -2.03
C MET A 231 -14.38 13.07 -3.09
N ALA A 232 -14.67 12.56 -4.28
CA ALA A 232 -15.35 13.34 -5.32
C ALA A 232 -16.79 13.72 -4.96
N ARG A 233 -17.42 13.08 -3.96
CA ARG A 233 -18.73 13.48 -3.43
C ARG A 233 -18.59 14.50 -2.30
N ALA A 234 -17.60 14.32 -1.42
CA ALA A 234 -17.47 15.10 -0.19
C ALA A 234 -16.54 16.32 -0.29
N ASN A 235 -15.48 16.26 -1.09
CA ASN A 235 -14.38 17.24 -1.04
C ASN A 235 -14.49 18.32 -2.14
N PRO A 236 -14.69 19.60 -1.77
CA PRO A 236 -14.84 20.69 -2.75
C PRO A 236 -13.54 21.00 -3.49
N TRP A 237 -12.38 20.85 -2.86
CA TRP A 237 -11.08 21.08 -3.48
C TRP A 237 -10.78 20.04 -4.55
N PHE A 238 -11.08 18.77 -4.29
CA PHE A 238 -10.91 17.73 -5.29
C PHE A 238 -11.87 17.91 -6.48
N LYS A 239 -13.13 18.31 -6.21
CA LYS A 239 -14.08 18.66 -7.28
C LYS A 239 -13.59 19.80 -8.17
N SER A 240 -12.87 20.77 -7.60
CA SER A 240 -12.28 21.87 -8.38
C SER A 240 -11.19 21.43 -9.37
N CYS A 241 -10.73 20.18 -9.28
CA CYS A 241 -9.76 19.59 -10.19
C CYS A 241 -10.41 18.89 -11.40
N PHE A 242 -11.74 18.86 -11.50
CA PHE A 242 -12.40 18.15 -12.60
C PHE A 242 -12.49 19.04 -13.83
N LEU A 243 -12.12 18.47 -14.97
CA LEU A 243 -12.17 19.09 -16.28
C LEU A 243 -13.13 18.30 -17.17
N PRO A 244 -13.73 18.94 -18.20
CA PRO A 244 -14.44 18.22 -19.25
C PRO A 244 -13.56 17.13 -19.88
N PRO A 245 -14.14 16.03 -20.37
CA PRO A 245 -13.38 14.99 -21.07
C PRO A 245 -12.68 15.60 -22.30
N TYR A 246 -11.37 15.37 -22.42
CA TYR A 246 -10.55 15.97 -23.48
C TYR A 246 -10.53 15.08 -24.73
N PHE A 247 -10.86 15.65 -25.90
CA PHE A 247 -10.73 14.97 -27.20
C PHE A 247 -9.42 15.39 -27.91
N GLY A 248 -8.43 14.50 -27.98
CA GLY A 248 -7.35 14.58 -28.98
C GLY A 248 -6.09 15.40 -28.67
N GLY A 249 -5.65 15.52 -27.42
CA GLY A 249 -4.36 16.15 -27.06
C GLY A 249 -3.23 15.13 -26.87
N ALA A 250 -2.01 15.47 -27.32
CA ALA A 250 -0.81 14.66 -27.09
C ALA A 250 -0.33 14.75 -25.63
N GLU A 251 0.15 13.62 -25.11
CA GLU A 251 0.54 13.38 -23.72
C GLU A 251 1.84 14.09 -23.35
N CYS A 252 1.80 14.98 -22.35
CA CYS A 252 3.01 15.48 -21.69
C CYS A 252 3.12 15.08 -20.20
N SER A 253 2.14 14.37 -19.62
CA SER A 253 2.14 14.03 -18.17
C SER A 253 1.47 12.71 -17.75
N GLY A 254 1.07 11.83 -18.67
CA GLY A 254 0.53 10.50 -18.31
C GLY A 254 -0.93 10.47 -17.80
N GLY A 255 -1.79 11.38 -18.28
CA GLY A 255 -3.23 11.43 -18.02
C GLY A 255 -4.11 11.14 -19.25
N ILE A 256 -4.67 9.93 -19.29
CA ILE A 256 -5.89 9.38 -19.92
C ILE A 256 -6.57 10.12 -21.09
N LEU A 257 -6.71 9.39 -22.20
CA LEU A 257 -7.85 9.46 -23.10
C LEU A 257 -8.90 8.41 -22.71
N ASN A 258 -10.18 8.75 -22.85
CA ASN A 258 -11.24 7.74 -22.99
C ASN A 258 -10.93 6.88 -24.22
N LYS A 259 -10.47 5.66 -23.98
CA LYS A 259 -10.78 4.46 -24.74
C LYS A 259 -10.86 3.28 -23.79
#